data_AF-A0A2U1MMC4-F1
#
_entry.id   AF-A0A2U1MMC4-F1
#
_cell.length_a   1.000
_cell.length_b   1.000
_cell.length_c   1.000
_cell.angle_alpha   90.00
_cell.angle_beta   90.00
_cell.angle_gamma   90.00
#
_symmetry.space_group_name_H-M   'P 1'
#
loop_
_entity.id
_entity.type
_entity.pdbx_description
1 polymer ?
#
loop_
_entity_poly.entity_id
_entity_poly.type
_entity_poly.pdbx_seq_one_letter_code
_entity_poly.pdbx_strand_id
1 'polypeptide(L)'
;MEFCPTCGMLLKYELPHMSTPARFFCPTCPYVGQIEPKVKISRKQRLVKKEVDPIITKDDMTNAPKTDQAHCPNCGHNIAAYIQFQTRSADEPMTINFTLAHKPLCVINPELKLGNITSLSISRVKVSNWSNECFGLGLNSRRMYTMVAEGFQHVTTDKCHMLIVRQILSVFSVNHYECVETCFKMSTSYLPATAESLDLASEAKNPSEAITILYRVIENPASSSEALRIKEQSIAKLSDLLREEGRGEDLRGLLTTLRPFFSLIPKAKTAKIVRSVIDAVAKIPNTTDLQISLCKEMVEWTRSEKRTFLRQRVEARLAALLMDSKEYSEALTLLSGLVKEVRRLDDKLLLVDIDLLESKLHFSLRNLPKAKAALTAARTAANAIYVPPAQQGTIDLQSGILHAEEKDYKTAYSYFFEAFEAFNALEDARAVYSLKYMLLCKIMVNQADDVAGIISSKALKYLGPELDAMKAVADAYAKRSLKLFETALQDFKAQLDEDPIVHRHLSSLYDTLLEQNLCRLIEPFSRVEIAHIAALIELPVDHVEKKLSQMILDKKFAGTLDQGVGCLIIFDDPKTDAIYPATLETIENMGKVVDSLFTRSAKIMA
;
A
#
# COMPACT_ATOMS: atom_id res chain seq x y z
N MET A 1 -0.03 -42.33 -1.46
CA MET A 1 -0.83 -43.43 -0.87
C MET A 1 -1.06 -44.40 -1.99
N GLU A 2 -0.66 -45.65 -1.84
CA GLU A 2 -0.77 -46.64 -2.91
C GLU A 2 -1.82 -47.69 -2.55
N PHE A 3 -2.56 -48.12 -3.56
CA PHE A 3 -3.62 -49.11 -3.44
C PHE A 3 -3.17 -50.41 -4.09
N CYS A 4 -3.61 -51.53 -3.54
CA CYS A 4 -3.28 -52.84 -4.10
C CYS A 4 -3.94 -52.99 -5.49
N PRO A 5 -3.18 -53.33 -6.55
CA PRO A 5 -3.75 -53.49 -7.89
C PRO A 5 -4.71 -54.68 -7.99
N THR A 6 -4.63 -55.65 -7.06
CA THR A 6 -5.44 -56.88 -7.08
C THR A 6 -6.78 -56.74 -6.36
N CYS A 7 -6.87 -55.93 -5.30
CA CYS A 7 -8.08 -55.82 -4.47
C CYS A 7 -8.51 -54.38 -4.11
N GLY A 8 -7.84 -53.36 -4.65
CA GLY A 8 -8.17 -51.95 -4.42
C GLY A 8 -7.92 -51.42 -3.00
N MET A 9 -7.52 -52.27 -2.05
CA MET A 9 -7.32 -51.84 -0.65
C MET A 9 -5.99 -51.11 -0.45
N LEU A 10 -5.99 -50.10 0.42
CA LEU A 10 -4.81 -49.30 0.76
C LEU A 10 -3.67 -50.19 1.28
N LEU A 11 -2.49 -50.08 0.66
CA LEU A 11 -1.30 -50.81 1.06
C LEU A 11 -0.75 -50.29 2.39
N LYS A 12 -0.37 -51.20 3.29
CA LYS A 12 0.27 -50.88 4.56
C LYS A 12 1.79 -50.98 4.43
N TYR A 13 2.50 -50.09 5.12
CA TYR A 13 3.96 -50.05 5.15
C TYR A 13 4.49 -50.97 6.26
N GLU A 14 5.41 -51.87 5.92
CA GLU A 14 6.13 -52.72 6.85
C GLU A 14 7.57 -52.21 7.02
N LEU A 15 8.01 -52.08 8.27
CA LEU A 15 9.39 -51.69 8.61
C LEU A 15 10.36 -52.84 8.27
N PRO A 16 11.62 -52.52 7.89
CA PRO A 16 12.61 -53.56 7.61
C PRO A 16 12.95 -54.34 8.89
N HIS A 17 13.02 -55.66 8.81
CA HIS A 17 13.35 -56.51 9.95
C HIS A 17 14.39 -57.58 9.56
N MET A 18 15.55 -57.54 10.23
CA MET A 18 16.72 -58.40 10.01
C MET A 18 17.21 -58.43 8.54
N SER A 19 16.59 -59.26 7.70
CA SER A 19 16.97 -59.51 6.30
C SER A 19 15.95 -58.99 5.28
N THR A 20 14.78 -58.50 5.70
CA THR A 20 13.77 -57.96 4.77
C THR A 20 13.89 -56.43 4.63
N PRO A 21 13.96 -55.89 3.39
CA PRO A 21 13.87 -54.45 3.17
C PRO A 21 12.43 -53.95 3.39
N ALA A 22 12.30 -52.63 3.62
CA ALA A 22 11.01 -51.98 3.79
C ALA A 22 10.11 -52.20 2.56
N ARG A 23 8.85 -52.59 2.78
CA ARG A 23 7.94 -53.00 1.72
C ARG A 23 6.50 -52.59 2.00
N PHE A 24 5.72 -52.47 0.93
CA PHE A 24 4.27 -52.34 1.01
C PHE A 24 3.63 -53.72 0.93
N PHE A 25 2.69 -54.02 1.83
CA PHE A 25 1.90 -55.26 1.78
C PHE A 25 0.41 -54.96 1.84
N CYS A 26 -0.39 -55.82 1.20
CA CYS A 26 -1.83 -55.78 1.35
C CYS A 26 -2.27 -56.61 2.58
N PRO A 27 -3.16 -56.11 3.46
CA PRO A 27 -3.68 -56.90 4.57
C PRO A 27 -4.69 -58.00 4.15
N THR A 28 -5.15 -58.00 2.90
CA THR A 28 -6.26 -58.84 2.43
C THR A 28 -5.87 -59.82 1.31
N CYS A 29 -4.72 -59.63 0.66
CA CYS A 29 -4.23 -60.53 -0.38
C CYS A 29 -2.69 -60.63 -0.32
N PRO A 30 -2.08 -61.70 -0.88
CA PRO A 30 -0.63 -61.93 -0.79
C PRO A 30 0.22 -60.96 -1.65
N TYR A 31 -0.32 -59.82 -2.09
CA TYR A 31 0.42 -58.82 -2.85
C TYR A 31 1.44 -58.08 -1.98
N VAL A 32 2.69 -58.06 -2.44
CA VAL A 32 3.82 -57.36 -1.82
C VAL A 32 4.52 -56.50 -2.88
N GLY A 33 4.58 -55.18 -2.63
CA GLY A 33 5.30 -54.21 -3.46
C GLY A 33 6.60 -53.77 -2.79
N GLN A 34 7.70 -53.76 -3.54
CA GLN A 34 8.98 -53.20 -3.08
C GLN A 34 8.97 -51.67 -3.23
N ILE A 35 9.65 -50.96 -2.33
CA ILE A 35 9.72 -49.50 -2.35
C ILE A 35 10.88 -49.07 -3.25
N GLU A 36 10.57 -48.41 -4.37
CA GLU A 36 11.60 -47.85 -5.24
C GLU A 36 12.41 -46.73 -4.54
N PRO A 37 13.73 -46.64 -4.76
CA PRO A 37 14.59 -45.65 -4.10
C PRO A 37 14.31 -44.18 -4.49
N LYS A 38 13.34 -43.93 -5.38
CA LYS A 38 12.90 -42.58 -5.79
C LYS A 38 11.77 -42.00 -4.90
N VAL A 39 11.16 -42.80 -4.01
CA VAL A 39 10.03 -42.35 -3.18
C VAL A 39 10.53 -41.54 -1.97
N LYS A 40 10.33 -40.22 -1.99
CA LYS A 40 10.64 -39.33 -0.86
C LYS A 40 9.64 -39.50 0.29
N ILE A 41 9.99 -40.29 1.30
CA ILE A 41 9.20 -40.45 2.53
C ILE A 41 9.33 -39.18 3.40
N SER A 42 8.28 -38.37 3.46
CA SER A 42 8.21 -37.19 4.34
C SER A 42 7.43 -37.50 5.62
N ARG A 43 8.11 -37.47 6.77
CA ARG A 43 7.49 -37.64 8.10
C ARG A 43 7.05 -36.28 8.63
N LYS A 44 5.74 -36.01 8.66
CA LYS A 44 5.18 -34.86 9.40
C LYS A 44 5.28 -35.12 10.91
N GLN A 45 6.31 -34.61 11.55
CA GLN A 45 6.41 -34.57 13.00
C GLN A 45 5.56 -33.40 13.54
N ARG A 46 4.52 -33.69 14.32
CA ARG A 46 3.84 -32.65 15.11
C ARG A 46 4.80 -32.20 16.21
N LEU A 47 5.35 -31.01 16.07
CA LEU A 47 6.10 -30.34 17.13
C LEU A 47 5.09 -29.94 18.22
N VAL A 48 5.30 -30.45 19.45
CA VAL A 48 4.59 -29.98 20.63
C VAL A 48 5.09 -28.55 20.90
N LYS A 49 4.17 -27.60 21.13
CA LYS A 49 4.58 -26.25 21.56
C LYS A 49 5.29 -26.38 22.91
N LYS A 50 6.51 -25.85 23.00
CA LYS A 50 7.19 -25.70 24.29
C LYS A 50 6.32 -24.78 25.15
N GLU A 51 5.96 -25.22 26.35
CA GLU A 51 5.31 -24.34 27.32
C GLU A 51 6.29 -23.21 27.67
N VAL A 52 5.77 -21.98 27.74
CA VAL A 52 6.59 -20.80 28.04
C VAL A 52 6.59 -20.65 29.54
N ASP A 53 7.71 -20.99 30.18
CA ASP A 53 7.90 -20.77 31.60
C ASP A 53 7.70 -19.26 31.91
N PRO A 54 6.89 -18.90 32.91
CA PRO A 54 6.67 -17.51 33.26
C PRO A 54 7.97 -16.87 33.74
N ILE A 55 8.30 -15.70 33.19
CA ILE A 55 9.56 -14.96 33.44
C ILE A 55 9.71 -14.52 34.92
N ILE A 56 8.62 -14.53 35.69
CA ILE A 56 8.60 -14.17 37.11
C ILE A 56 7.95 -15.31 37.89
N THR A 57 8.72 -15.97 38.76
CA THR A 57 8.23 -17.01 39.67
C THR A 57 7.74 -16.36 40.96
N LYS A 58 6.84 -17.03 41.70
CA LYS A 58 6.35 -16.53 43.01
C LYS A 58 7.49 -16.35 44.03
N ASP A 59 8.52 -17.19 43.94
CA ASP A 59 9.65 -17.15 44.87
C ASP A 59 10.53 -15.91 44.64
N ASP A 60 10.70 -15.48 43.37
CA ASP A 60 11.45 -14.26 43.01
C ASP A 60 10.83 -13.01 43.63
N MET A 61 9.49 -12.94 43.67
CA MET A 61 8.74 -11.84 44.27
C MET A 61 8.85 -11.78 45.80
N THR A 62 9.24 -12.87 46.45
CA THR A 62 9.39 -12.93 47.92
C THR A 62 10.68 -12.23 48.38
N ASN A 63 11.71 -12.23 47.52
CA ASN A 63 13.02 -11.59 47.75
C ASN A 63 13.14 -10.19 47.12
N ALA A 64 12.11 -9.69 46.45
CA ALA A 64 12.11 -8.41 45.77
C ALA A 64 12.19 -7.21 46.77
N PRO A 65 12.86 -6.10 46.40
CA PRO A 65 12.96 -4.91 47.24
C PRO A 65 11.58 -4.31 47.53
N LYS A 66 11.40 -3.84 48.76
CA LYS A 66 10.13 -3.28 49.26
C LYS A 66 10.24 -1.76 49.36
N THR A 67 9.19 -1.06 48.95
CA THR A 67 9.02 0.38 49.15
C THR A 67 7.78 0.67 49.98
N ASP A 68 7.88 1.74 50.77
CA ASP A 68 6.87 2.32 51.65
C ASP A 68 6.03 3.43 50.98
N GLN A 69 6.34 3.77 49.72
CA GLN A 69 5.74 4.89 48.99
C GLN A 69 4.49 4.52 48.17
N ALA A 70 4.16 3.23 48.05
CA ALA A 70 3.07 2.74 47.22
C ALA A 70 1.83 2.40 48.06
N HIS A 71 0.84 3.30 48.06
CA HIS A 71 -0.43 3.10 48.77
C HIS A 71 -1.43 2.31 47.92
N CYS A 72 -1.94 1.18 48.42
CA CYS A 72 -3.00 0.43 47.74
C CYS A 72 -4.40 0.98 48.08
N PRO A 73 -5.17 1.49 47.10
CA PRO A 73 -6.50 2.06 47.34
C PRO A 73 -7.56 1.02 47.78
N ASN A 74 -7.29 -0.29 47.65
CA ASN A 74 -8.23 -1.35 48.00
C ASN A 74 -7.96 -2.02 49.36
N CYS A 75 -6.75 -1.87 49.93
CA CYS A 75 -6.40 -2.52 51.21
C CYS A 75 -5.63 -1.63 52.20
N GLY A 76 -5.36 -0.36 51.86
CA GLY A 76 -4.79 0.64 52.78
C GLY A 76 -3.37 0.36 53.29
N HIS A 77 -2.69 -0.67 52.75
CA HIS A 77 -1.32 -0.99 53.11
C HIS A 77 -0.34 -0.20 52.24
N ASN A 78 0.74 0.28 52.86
CA ASN A 78 1.74 1.14 52.23
C ASN A 78 3.01 0.40 51.77
N ILE A 79 3.09 -0.92 51.97
CA ILE A 79 4.29 -1.72 51.66
C ILE A 79 4.04 -2.56 50.41
N ALA A 80 4.71 -2.21 49.31
CA ALA A 80 4.72 -2.97 48.06
C ALA A 80 6.13 -3.47 47.73
N ALA A 81 6.23 -4.71 47.25
CA ALA A 81 7.43 -5.23 46.62
C ALA A 81 7.41 -4.87 45.13
N TYR A 82 8.56 -4.47 44.57
CA TYR A 82 8.65 -4.07 43.17
C TYR A 82 9.81 -4.76 42.44
N ILE A 83 9.61 -5.01 41.15
CA ILE A 83 10.65 -5.47 40.22
C ILE A 83 10.68 -4.51 39.04
N GLN A 84 11.89 -4.16 38.60
CA GLN A 84 12.13 -3.30 37.45
C GLN A 84 12.75 -4.13 36.32
N PHE A 85 12.26 -3.96 35.09
CA PHE A 85 12.81 -4.63 33.92
C PHE A 85 12.77 -3.72 32.68
N GLN A 86 13.78 -3.86 31.82
CA GLN A 86 13.89 -3.10 30.58
C GLN A 86 13.30 -3.90 29.42
N THR A 87 12.01 -3.68 29.15
CA THR A 87 11.27 -4.26 27.99
C THR A 87 11.31 -3.39 26.73
N ARG A 88 12.01 -2.24 26.77
CA ARG A 88 12.03 -1.22 25.70
C ARG A 88 13.43 -0.65 25.46
N SER A 89 13.58 0.17 24.41
CA SER A 89 14.84 0.85 24.06
C SER A 89 15.41 1.66 25.24
N ALA A 90 16.74 1.83 25.27
CA ALA A 90 17.46 2.40 26.42
C ALA A 90 17.11 3.88 26.76
N ASP A 91 16.47 4.60 25.83
CA ASP A 91 16.05 5.99 26.02
C ASP A 91 14.69 6.13 26.76
N GLU A 92 13.98 5.02 27.00
CA GLU A 92 12.75 4.98 27.81
C GLU A 92 13.00 4.44 29.23
N PRO A 93 12.34 4.99 30.26
CA PRO A 93 12.50 4.53 31.65
C PRO A 93 12.00 3.09 31.85
N MET A 94 12.65 2.36 32.75
CA MET A 94 12.36 0.95 33.03
C MET A 94 10.91 0.74 33.48
N THR A 95 10.32 -0.38 33.05
CA THR A 95 8.97 -0.76 33.51
C THR A 95 9.06 -1.30 34.94
N ILE A 96 8.24 -0.75 35.84
CA ILE A 96 8.20 -1.13 37.26
C ILE A 96 6.87 -1.83 37.55
N ASN A 97 6.92 -3.10 37.95
CA ASN A 97 5.75 -3.85 38.42
C ASN A 97 5.70 -3.88 39.94
N PHE A 98 4.55 -3.54 40.52
CA PHE A 98 4.30 -3.56 41.96
C PHE A 98 3.39 -4.72 42.38
N THR A 99 3.74 -5.39 43.49
CA THR A 99 2.91 -6.44 44.10
C THR A 99 2.84 -6.27 45.63
N LEU A 100 1.70 -6.61 46.21
CA LEU A 100 1.46 -6.47 47.65
C LEU A 100 1.93 -7.72 48.40
N ALA A 101 2.76 -7.51 49.42
CA ALA A 101 3.46 -8.59 50.13
C ALA A 101 2.56 -9.55 50.94
N HIS A 102 1.24 -9.29 51.06
CA HIS A 102 0.35 -10.02 51.99
C HIS A 102 -0.95 -10.58 51.40
N LYS A 103 -1.25 -10.43 50.10
CA LYS A 103 -2.41 -11.10 49.46
C LYS A 103 -2.26 -11.21 47.93
N PRO A 104 -2.44 -12.40 47.31
CA PRO A 104 -2.12 -12.64 45.89
C PRO A 104 -3.21 -12.18 44.88
N LEU A 105 -4.19 -11.37 45.31
CA LEU A 105 -5.39 -11.02 44.54
C LEU A 105 -5.58 -9.50 44.35
N CYS A 106 -4.54 -8.69 44.58
CA CYS A 106 -4.59 -7.25 44.37
C CYS A 106 -3.40 -6.81 43.50
N VAL A 107 -3.67 -6.62 42.21
CA VAL A 107 -2.73 -6.01 41.25
C VAL A 107 -2.97 -4.50 41.28
N ILE A 108 -1.91 -3.71 41.48
CA ILE A 108 -1.98 -2.25 41.37
C ILE A 108 -1.69 -1.91 39.91
N ASN A 109 -2.71 -1.44 39.18
CA ASN A 109 -2.54 -1.01 37.79
C ASN A 109 -1.74 0.31 37.73
N PRO A 110 -0.79 0.47 36.77
CA PRO A 110 0.14 1.60 36.74
C PRO A 110 -0.45 2.89 36.13
N GLU A 111 -1.68 3.26 36.49
CA GLU A 111 -2.33 4.51 36.05
C GLU A 111 -2.69 5.41 37.23
N LEU A 112 -1.68 5.90 37.95
CA LEU A 112 -1.81 6.96 38.95
C LEU A 112 -0.74 8.02 38.73
N LYS A 113 -1.13 9.15 38.12
CA LYS A 113 -0.27 10.33 37.98
C LYS A 113 0.01 10.95 39.35
N LEU A 114 1.23 10.83 39.84
CA LEU A 114 1.72 11.66 40.94
C LEU A 114 2.13 13.03 40.41
N GLY A 115 1.33 14.05 40.71
CA GLY A 115 1.77 15.43 40.65
C GLY A 115 2.19 15.91 42.04
N ASN A 116 3.36 16.53 42.18
CA ASN A 116 3.48 17.89 42.76
C ASN A 116 4.93 18.37 42.95
N ILE A 117 5.17 19.61 42.50
CA ILE A 117 5.81 20.72 43.23
C ILE A 117 7.09 20.43 44.04
N THR A 118 8.24 20.97 43.60
CA THR A 118 9.00 22.00 44.35
C THR A 118 10.15 22.61 43.50
N SER A 119 10.79 23.64 44.04
CA SER A 119 11.50 24.73 43.35
C SER A 119 13.01 24.84 43.67
N LEU A 120 13.66 25.85 43.05
CA LEU A 120 14.89 26.55 43.50
C LEU A 120 16.30 25.95 43.22
N SER A 121 16.83 26.37 42.07
CA SER A 121 18.13 27.06 41.89
C SER A 121 19.37 26.68 42.71
N ILE A 122 20.44 26.25 42.01
CA ILE A 122 21.85 26.59 42.32
C ILE A 122 22.57 26.99 41.02
N SER A 123 23.47 27.98 41.11
CA SER A 123 24.09 28.70 39.98
C SER A 123 25.56 28.31 39.75
N ARG A 124 26.07 28.39 38.50
CA ARG A 124 27.35 29.06 38.14
C ARG A 124 27.65 29.17 36.62
N VAL A 125 27.82 30.43 36.18
CA VAL A 125 28.85 30.96 35.22
C VAL A 125 28.80 30.61 33.71
N LYS A 126 28.36 31.63 32.93
CA LYS A 126 28.93 32.27 31.70
C LYS A 126 29.94 31.49 30.83
N VAL A 127 29.97 31.68 29.49
CA VAL A 127 30.36 32.93 28.78
C VAL A 127 29.78 33.00 27.33
N SER A 128 29.32 34.20 26.91
CA SER A 128 29.07 34.80 25.55
C SER A 128 29.21 33.94 24.27
N ASN A 129 28.54 34.14 23.12
CA ASN A 129 27.58 35.13 22.55
C ASN A 129 27.01 34.48 21.25
N TRP A 130 26.05 35.01 20.46
CA TRP A 130 25.29 36.28 20.43
C TRP A 130 23.88 36.03 19.82
N SER A 131 23.10 37.07 19.55
CA SER A 131 21.77 37.04 18.88
C SER A 131 21.82 37.73 17.51
N ASN A 132 21.21 37.20 16.44
CA ASN A 132 19.79 37.24 16.07
C ASN A 132 19.19 38.66 15.83
N GLU A 133 18.79 38.86 14.57
CA GLU A 133 17.54 39.44 14.03
C GLU A 133 16.79 40.61 14.72
N CYS A 134 16.56 41.66 13.91
CA CYS A 134 15.31 42.39 13.68
C CYS A 134 14.26 42.55 14.80
N PHE A 135 13.92 43.79 15.17
CA PHE A 135 12.74 44.50 14.62
C PHE A 135 12.56 45.93 15.17
N GLY A 136 11.94 46.81 14.37
CA GLY A 136 10.82 47.63 14.87
C GLY A 136 11.02 49.10 15.27
N LEU A 137 10.24 49.95 14.59
CA LEU A 137 9.74 51.28 14.98
C LEU A 137 10.67 52.48 14.78
N GLY A 138 10.14 53.52 14.13
CA GLY A 138 10.86 54.79 13.91
C GLY A 138 9.97 56.00 14.15
N LEU A 139 10.55 57.20 14.05
CA LEU A 139 9.90 58.42 13.56
C LEU A 139 10.92 59.57 13.38
N ASN A 140 10.71 60.36 12.31
CA ASN A 140 11.13 61.76 12.10
C ASN A 140 12.62 62.19 12.15
N SER A 141 13.17 62.61 11.00
CA SER A 141 13.15 64.06 10.60
C SER A 141 14.28 64.47 9.63
N ARG A 142 13.93 64.85 8.38
CA ARG A 142 14.64 65.78 7.45
C ARG A 142 16.07 65.40 6.97
N ARG A 143 16.54 65.70 5.74
CA ARG A 143 15.98 66.47 4.60
C ARG A 143 16.71 66.12 3.26
N MET A 144 15.98 66.18 2.15
CA MET A 144 16.37 66.66 0.79
C MET A 144 17.57 66.03 0.04
N TYR A 145 17.32 65.36 -1.08
CA TYR A 145 17.05 65.95 -2.42
C TYR A 145 16.48 64.91 -3.41
N THR A 146 15.73 65.36 -4.42
CA THR A 146 15.03 64.53 -5.43
C THR A 146 15.11 65.13 -6.84
N MET A 147 14.65 64.34 -7.84
CA MET A 147 14.38 64.67 -9.26
C MET A 147 15.58 64.49 -10.21
N VAL A 148 15.42 64.10 -11.49
CA VAL A 148 14.28 64.27 -12.43
C VAL A 148 13.99 62.98 -13.23
N ALA A 149 12.75 62.83 -13.72
CA ALA A 149 12.30 61.83 -14.71
C ALA A 149 11.65 62.53 -15.92
N GLU A 150 11.16 61.76 -16.91
CA GLU A 150 10.64 62.19 -18.23
C GLU A 150 11.75 62.54 -19.26
N GLY A 151 11.66 62.20 -20.55
CA GLY A 151 10.68 61.40 -21.30
C GLY A 151 10.54 61.93 -22.74
N PHE A 152 10.56 61.08 -23.78
CA PHE A 152 10.05 61.46 -25.13
C PHE A 152 9.78 60.23 -26.02
N GLN A 153 8.79 60.36 -26.91
CA GLN A 153 8.25 59.32 -27.79
C GLN A 153 8.39 59.71 -29.27
N HIS A 154 8.57 58.71 -30.15
CA HIS A 154 8.31 58.70 -31.61
C HIS A 154 9.01 59.71 -32.55
N VAL A 155 9.51 59.23 -33.71
CA VAL A 155 8.99 59.46 -35.08
C VAL A 155 10.03 59.07 -36.18
N THR A 156 9.71 57.99 -36.90
CA THR A 156 9.94 57.62 -38.33
C THR A 156 11.26 57.85 -39.14
N THR A 157 11.46 56.88 -40.07
CA THR A 157 11.87 56.99 -41.51
C THR A 157 13.35 57.01 -41.98
N ASP A 158 13.72 55.87 -42.59
CA ASP A 158 14.19 55.69 -43.99
C ASP A 158 15.66 55.93 -44.46
N LYS A 159 16.19 54.85 -45.08
CA LYS A 159 17.08 54.74 -46.27
C LYS A 159 18.54 55.28 -46.33
N CYS A 160 19.41 54.32 -46.68
CA CYS A 160 20.46 54.36 -47.72
C CYS A 160 21.50 55.50 -47.77
N HIS A 161 22.78 55.15 -47.56
CA HIS A 161 23.86 55.13 -48.58
C HIS A 161 25.13 54.49 -47.97
N MET A 162 25.75 53.49 -48.59
CA MET A 162 26.96 53.61 -49.45
C MET A 162 28.09 54.43 -48.79
N LEU A 163 29.15 53.78 -48.27
CA LEU A 163 30.38 53.33 -48.97
C LEU A 163 31.49 54.39 -48.97
N ILE A 164 32.73 53.94 -48.74
CA ILE A 164 34.01 54.67 -48.91
C ILE A 164 34.34 55.71 -47.81
N VAL A 165 35.17 55.31 -46.84
CA VAL A 165 36.58 55.77 -46.78
C VAL A 165 37.47 54.58 -46.39
N ARG A 166 38.53 54.37 -47.16
CA ARG A 166 39.60 53.38 -46.94
C ARG A 166 40.90 54.16 -46.65
N GLN A 167 41.89 53.50 -46.04
CA GLN A 167 43.26 53.99 -45.79
C GLN A 167 43.48 55.01 -44.65
N ILE A 168 44.74 55.04 -44.16
CA ILE A 168 45.32 55.93 -43.11
C ILE A 168 44.88 55.49 -41.69
N LEU A 169 45.67 54.81 -40.85
CA LEU A 169 47.13 54.65 -40.76
C LEU A 169 47.56 53.23 -40.33
N SER A 170 48.71 52.79 -40.83
CA SER A 170 49.40 51.55 -40.44
C SER A 170 50.83 51.85 -39.96
N VAL A 171 51.01 52.26 -38.71
CA VAL A 171 52.33 52.29 -38.05
C VAL A 171 52.17 52.06 -36.53
N PHE A 172 52.37 50.82 -36.07
CA PHE A 172 53.47 50.44 -35.17
C PHE A 172 53.45 48.93 -34.95
N SER A 173 54.64 48.33 -34.90
CA SER A 173 54.83 46.88 -34.79
C SER A 173 55.30 46.50 -33.38
N VAL A 174 55.22 45.20 -33.08
CA VAL A 174 55.82 44.51 -31.92
C VAL A 174 55.13 44.75 -30.56
N ASN A 175 54.22 43.84 -30.22
CA ASN A 175 54.52 42.90 -29.14
C ASN A 175 53.84 41.54 -29.39
N HIS A 176 54.62 40.47 -29.28
CA HIS A 176 54.14 39.08 -29.35
C HIS A 176 53.52 38.67 -28.01
N TYR A 177 52.85 37.50 -28.00
CA TYR A 177 52.22 36.80 -26.86
C TYR A 177 50.78 37.16 -26.48
N GLU A 178 49.84 37.19 -27.45
CA GLU A 178 48.41 36.91 -27.18
C GLU A 178 47.58 36.64 -28.47
N CYS A 179 48.00 35.69 -29.32
CA CYS A 179 47.22 35.34 -30.53
C CYS A 179 47.51 33.93 -31.09
N VAL A 180 47.26 32.89 -30.29
CA VAL A 180 47.27 31.48 -30.78
C VAL A 180 45.93 30.76 -30.50
N GLU A 181 45.06 31.27 -29.62
CA GLU A 181 43.80 30.59 -29.25
C GLU A 181 42.56 30.97 -30.09
N THR A 182 42.62 31.99 -30.94
CA THR A 182 41.43 32.58 -31.60
C THR A 182 41.23 32.23 -33.08
N CYS A 183 42.05 31.34 -33.67
CA CYS A 183 41.91 30.90 -35.07
C CYS A 183 41.57 29.40 -35.27
N PHE A 184 41.25 28.65 -34.21
CA PHE A 184 40.87 27.22 -34.30
C PHE A 184 39.38 26.91 -34.00
N LYS A 185 38.52 27.95 -33.92
CA LYS A 185 37.08 27.81 -33.60
C LYS A 185 36.14 27.92 -34.81
N MET A 186 36.55 27.39 -35.97
CA MET A 186 35.68 27.37 -37.15
C MET A 186 35.82 26.10 -38.02
N SER A 187 35.75 24.92 -37.38
CA SER A 187 35.43 23.61 -37.99
C SER A 187 35.35 22.49 -36.93
N THR A 188 34.37 22.53 -36.03
CA THR A 188 34.10 21.42 -35.08
C THR A 188 32.60 21.16 -34.97
N SER A 189 32.19 19.91 -35.20
CA SER A 189 30.78 19.47 -35.15
C SER A 189 30.18 19.40 -33.74
N TYR A 190 31.01 19.58 -32.71
CA TYR A 190 30.71 19.43 -31.30
C TYR A 190 30.84 20.78 -30.56
N LEU A 191 29.97 21.00 -29.58
CA LEU A 191 30.08 22.13 -28.65
C LEU A 191 30.98 21.74 -27.46
N PRO A 192 31.86 22.62 -26.96
CA PRO A 192 32.63 22.36 -25.75
C PRO A 192 31.69 22.16 -24.57
N ALA A 193 31.89 21.08 -23.80
CA ALA A 193 31.11 20.82 -22.58
C ALA A 193 31.59 21.75 -21.44
N THR A 194 31.22 23.02 -21.52
CA THR A 194 31.46 24.08 -20.53
C THR A 194 30.14 24.61 -19.96
N ALA A 195 30.18 25.30 -18.80
CA ALA A 195 28.98 25.91 -18.20
C ALA A 195 28.27 26.85 -19.18
N GLU A 196 29.03 27.66 -19.93
CA GLU A 196 28.53 28.54 -20.99
C GLU A 196 27.65 27.81 -22.04
N SER A 197 27.96 26.56 -22.38
CA SER A 197 27.16 25.74 -23.30
C SER A 197 25.84 25.25 -22.69
N LEU A 198 25.80 25.04 -21.37
CA LEU A 198 24.60 24.72 -20.60
C LEU A 198 23.70 25.94 -20.44
N ASP A 199 24.29 27.14 -20.35
CA ASP A 199 23.59 28.41 -20.18
C ASP A 199 22.95 28.85 -21.50
N LEU A 200 23.70 28.81 -22.62
CA LEU A 200 23.18 29.01 -23.98
C LEU A 200 22.00 28.08 -24.32
N ALA A 201 22.00 26.85 -23.80
CA ALA A 201 20.88 25.91 -23.98
C ALA A 201 19.64 26.27 -23.15
N SER A 202 19.78 27.02 -22.04
CA SER A 202 18.64 27.55 -21.26
C SER A 202 18.19 28.96 -21.65
N GLU A 203 19.03 29.72 -22.35
CA GLU A 203 18.68 31.06 -22.88
C GLU A 203 17.98 30.99 -24.26
N ALA A 204 18.02 29.84 -24.93
CA ALA A 204 17.37 29.61 -26.21
C ALA A 204 15.83 29.67 -26.07
N LYS A 205 15.19 30.59 -26.80
CA LYS A 205 13.72 30.80 -26.76
C LYS A 205 12.90 29.69 -27.44
N ASN A 206 13.54 28.89 -28.28
CA ASN A 206 12.90 27.81 -29.04
C ASN A 206 13.36 26.45 -28.48
N PRO A 207 12.46 25.59 -27.94
CA PRO A 207 12.86 24.34 -27.29
C PRO A 207 13.58 23.37 -28.25
N SER A 208 13.24 23.36 -29.54
CA SER A 208 13.89 22.50 -30.54
C SER A 208 15.33 22.93 -30.89
N GLU A 209 15.67 24.22 -30.72
CA GLU A 209 17.05 24.69 -30.82
C GLU A 209 17.86 24.27 -29.59
N ALA A 210 17.28 24.42 -28.38
CA ALA A 210 17.88 23.94 -27.13
C ALA A 210 18.18 22.43 -27.18
N ILE A 211 17.25 21.62 -27.69
CA ILE A 211 17.43 20.18 -27.91
C ILE A 211 18.64 19.90 -28.82
N THR A 212 18.75 20.63 -29.95
CA THR A 212 19.86 20.46 -30.91
C THR A 212 21.21 20.85 -30.30
N ILE A 213 21.25 21.91 -29.48
CA ILE A 213 22.44 22.35 -28.74
C ILE A 213 22.85 21.27 -27.72
N LEU A 214 21.90 20.71 -26.97
CA LEU A 214 22.17 19.69 -25.95
C LEU A 214 22.67 18.37 -26.54
N TYR A 215 22.15 17.91 -27.68
CA TYR A 215 22.72 16.75 -28.39
C TYR A 215 24.19 16.98 -28.78
N ARG A 216 24.54 18.16 -29.31
CA ARG A 216 25.93 18.53 -29.67
C ARG A 216 26.89 18.66 -28.48
N VAL A 217 26.38 18.89 -27.27
CA VAL A 217 27.17 18.87 -26.03
C VAL A 217 27.40 17.42 -25.54
N ILE A 218 26.40 16.54 -25.71
CA ILE A 218 26.50 15.12 -25.37
C ILE A 218 27.51 14.40 -26.27
N GLU A 219 27.51 14.69 -27.57
CA GLU A 219 28.41 14.08 -28.59
C GLU A 219 29.90 14.46 -28.45
N ASN A 220 30.24 15.47 -27.64
CA ASN A 220 31.63 15.90 -27.46
C ASN A 220 32.49 14.75 -26.88
N PRO A 221 33.67 14.40 -27.44
CA PRO A 221 34.51 13.32 -26.93
C PRO A 221 35.20 13.60 -25.56
N ALA A 222 35.13 14.83 -25.04
CA ALA A 222 35.75 15.22 -23.78
C ALA A 222 35.30 14.35 -22.59
N SER A 223 36.28 13.76 -21.89
CA SER A 223 36.09 12.81 -20.79
C SER A 223 36.68 13.30 -19.46
N SER A 224 36.88 14.62 -19.30
CA SER A 224 37.26 15.21 -18.01
C SER A 224 36.11 15.08 -16.99
N SER A 225 36.43 15.05 -15.70
CA SER A 225 35.44 14.92 -14.61
C SER A 225 34.33 15.98 -14.68
N GLU A 226 34.69 17.22 -15.03
CA GLU A 226 33.73 18.31 -15.19
C GLU A 226 32.92 18.19 -16.49
N ALA A 227 33.53 17.78 -17.61
CA ALA A 227 32.78 17.51 -18.84
C ALA A 227 31.76 16.37 -18.67
N LEU A 228 32.09 15.32 -17.88
CA LEU A 228 31.14 14.25 -17.53
C LEU A 228 29.98 14.79 -16.66
N ARG A 229 30.25 15.69 -15.71
CA ARG A 229 29.22 16.33 -14.89
C ARG A 229 28.30 17.23 -15.71
N ILE A 230 28.88 18.02 -16.61
CA ILE A 230 28.16 18.90 -17.52
C ILE A 230 27.26 18.07 -18.45
N LYS A 231 27.76 16.98 -19.03
CA LYS A 231 26.95 16.03 -19.80
C LYS A 231 25.81 15.41 -18.99
N GLU A 232 26.04 15.02 -17.73
CA GLU A 232 24.96 14.53 -16.85
C GLU A 232 23.85 15.58 -16.65
N GLN A 233 24.22 16.85 -16.50
CA GLN A 233 23.26 17.96 -16.41
C GLN A 233 22.58 18.25 -17.75
N SER A 234 23.30 18.18 -18.88
CA SER A 234 22.73 18.31 -20.23
C SER A 234 21.72 17.21 -20.52
N ILE A 235 21.98 15.96 -20.13
CA ILE A 235 21.04 14.84 -20.28
C ILE A 235 19.79 15.05 -19.43
N ALA A 236 19.92 15.59 -18.21
CA ALA A 236 18.77 15.93 -17.38
C ALA A 236 17.92 17.04 -18.03
N LYS A 237 18.51 18.20 -18.36
CA LYS A 237 17.83 19.30 -19.06
C LYS A 237 17.17 18.83 -20.38
N LEU A 238 17.86 17.99 -21.16
CA LEU A 238 17.32 17.42 -22.41
C LEU A 238 16.13 16.49 -22.15
N SER A 239 16.17 15.69 -21.08
CA SER A 239 15.06 14.80 -20.72
C SER A 239 13.83 15.58 -20.26
N ASP A 240 14.03 16.70 -19.56
CA ASP A 240 12.95 17.61 -19.16
C ASP A 240 12.33 18.33 -20.37
N LEU A 241 13.15 18.83 -21.31
CA LEU A 241 12.67 19.49 -22.53
C LEU A 241 11.94 18.53 -23.49
N LEU A 242 12.46 17.31 -23.70
CA LEU A 242 11.81 16.30 -24.53
C LEU A 242 10.49 15.79 -23.91
N ARG A 243 10.37 15.79 -22.57
CA ARG A 243 9.10 15.56 -21.88
C ARG A 243 8.11 16.69 -22.17
N GLU A 244 8.55 17.93 -22.14
CA GLU A 244 7.70 19.12 -22.39
C GLU A 244 7.24 19.22 -23.85
N GLU A 245 8.08 18.85 -24.83
CA GLU A 245 7.66 18.67 -26.24
C GLU A 245 6.83 17.38 -26.48
N GLY A 246 6.68 16.50 -25.47
CA GLY A 246 5.93 15.23 -25.59
C GLY A 246 6.60 14.16 -26.46
N ARG A 247 7.90 14.28 -26.73
CA ARG A 247 8.64 13.48 -27.72
C ARG A 247 9.19 12.17 -27.15
N GLY A 248 8.28 11.22 -26.91
CA GLY A 248 8.60 9.92 -26.31
C GLY A 248 9.62 9.07 -27.08
N GLU A 249 9.54 9.02 -28.42
CA GLU A 249 10.47 8.20 -29.23
C GLU A 249 11.91 8.76 -29.23
N ASP A 250 12.08 10.09 -29.15
CA ASP A 250 13.39 10.71 -29.05
C ASP A 250 14.06 10.43 -27.68
N LEU A 251 13.28 10.31 -26.60
CA LEU A 251 13.75 9.84 -25.28
C LEU A 251 14.19 8.37 -25.33
N ARG A 252 13.50 7.52 -26.08
CA ARG A 252 13.93 6.13 -26.34
C ARG A 252 15.21 6.09 -27.17
N GLY A 253 15.30 6.89 -28.23
CA GLY A 253 16.51 7.04 -29.04
C GLY A 253 17.71 7.51 -28.21
N LEU A 254 17.50 8.50 -27.33
CA LEU A 254 18.51 9.03 -26.42
C LEU A 254 19.13 7.94 -25.53
N LEU A 255 18.34 7.01 -24.97
CA LEU A 255 18.89 5.90 -24.17
C LEU A 255 19.78 4.95 -24.98
N THR A 256 19.57 4.83 -26.29
CA THR A 256 20.46 4.07 -27.18
C THR A 256 21.72 4.85 -27.52
N THR A 257 21.62 6.15 -27.82
CA THR A 257 22.77 7.04 -28.05
C THR A 257 23.68 7.17 -26.81
N LEU A 258 23.11 7.06 -25.60
CA LEU A 258 23.86 7.15 -24.34
C LEU A 258 24.55 5.84 -23.91
N ARG A 259 24.36 4.70 -24.59
CA ARG A 259 25.00 3.42 -24.23
C ARG A 259 26.54 3.51 -24.12
N PRO A 260 27.28 4.16 -25.05
CA PRO A 260 28.73 4.33 -24.91
C PRO A 260 29.10 5.18 -23.68
N PHE A 261 28.34 6.25 -23.40
CA PHE A 261 28.54 7.12 -22.24
C PHE A 261 28.34 6.36 -20.91
N PHE A 262 27.41 5.40 -20.87
CA PHE A 262 27.17 4.56 -19.69
C PHE A 262 28.34 3.63 -19.31
N SER A 263 29.32 3.42 -20.20
CA SER A 263 30.57 2.71 -19.89
C SER A 263 31.60 3.59 -19.15
N LEU A 264 31.53 4.92 -19.32
CA LEU A 264 32.48 5.90 -18.77
C LEU A 264 32.11 6.36 -17.35
N ILE A 265 30.83 6.29 -16.98
CA ILE A 265 30.32 6.79 -15.69
C ILE A 265 30.11 5.66 -14.65
N PRO A 266 30.15 5.97 -13.34
CA PRO A 266 29.87 4.99 -12.29
C PRO A 266 28.48 4.36 -12.42
N LYS A 267 28.38 3.03 -12.17
CA LYS A 267 27.14 2.23 -12.33
C LYS A 267 25.92 2.83 -11.61
N ALA A 268 26.11 3.41 -10.43
CA ALA A 268 25.04 4.06 -9.66
C ALA A 268 24.49 5.32 -10.35
N LYS A 269 25.35 6.08 -11.03
CA LYS A 269 24.94 7.25 -11.81
C LYS A 269 24.19 6.83 -13.08
N THR A 270 24.66 5.82 -13.80
CA THR A 270 23.89 5.21 -14.90
C THR A 270 22.48 4.81 -14.44
N ALA A 271 22.38 4.14 -13.29
CA ALA A 271 21.10 3.72 -12.73
C ALA A 271 20.22 4.89 -12.24
N LYS A 272 20.77 6.09 -12.02
CA LYS A 272 19.98 7.31 -11.80
C LYS A 272 19.46 7.88 -13.12
N ILE A 273 20.32 8.00 -14.13
CA ILE A 273 19.96 8.53 -15.46
C ILE A 273 18.88 7.67 -16.12
N VAL A 274 19.10 6.35 -16.23
CA VAL A 274 18.16 5.43 -16.89
C VAL A 274 16.78 5.48 -16.24
N ARG A 275 16.71 5.49 -14.90
CA ARG A 275 15.43 5.65 -14.19
C ARG A 275 14.81 7.02 -14.45
N SER A 276 15.58 8.10 -14.37
CA SER A 276 15.09 9.47 -14.62
C SER A 276 14.49 9.64 -16.02
N VAL A 277 15.05 8.97 -17.04
CA VAL A 277 14.48 8.99 -18.41
C VAL A 277 13.21 8.15 -18.49
N ILE A 278 13.17 6.95 -17.90
CA ILE A 278 11.95 6.13 -17.84
C ILE A 278 10.82 6.87 -17.09
N ASP A 279 11.15 7.54 -15.98
CA ASP A 279 10.22 8.35 -15.19
C ASP A 279 9.78 9.63 -15.93
N ALA A 280 10.60 10.15 -16.85
CA ALA A 280 10.23 11.27 -17.74
C ALA A 280 9.24 10.81 -18.82
N VAL A 281 9.48 9.67 -19.48
CA VAL A 281 8.52 9.06 -20.44
C VAL A 281 7.21 8.73 -19.72
N ALA A 282 7.26 8.23 -18.48
CA ALA A 282 6.08 7.91 -17.68
C ALA A 282 5.15 9.10 -17.37
N LYS A 283 5.63 10.35 -17.50
CA LYS A 283 4.83 11.58 -17.35
C LYS A 283 4.16 12.03 -18.64
N ILE A 284 4.52 11.47 -19.79
CA ILE A 284 3.93 11.81 -21.09
C ILE A 284 2.64 10.98 -21.26
N PRO A 285 1.46 11.60 -21.45
CA PRO A 285 0.20 10.89 -21.59
C PRO A 285 0.20 9.96 -22.82
N ASN A 286 -0.57 8.87 -22.74
CA ASN A 286 -0.76 7.88 -23.83
C ASN A 286 0.51 7.15 -24.32
N THR A 287 1.55 7.02 -23.49
CA THR A 287 2.82 6.35 -23.88
C THR A 287 2.99 4.93 -23.32
N THR A 288 1.94 4.28 -22.81
CA THR A 288 2.03 2.98 -22.11
C THR A 288 2.76 1.89 -22.91
N ASP A 289 2.40 1.70 -24.18
CA ASP A 289 3.02 0.67 -25.04
C ASP A 289 4.51 0.99 -25.32
N LEU A 290 4.83 2.27 -25.51
CA LEU A 290 6.21 2.75 -25.65
C LEU A 290 7.00 2.48 -24.38
N GLN A 291 6.44 2.75 -23.19
CA GLN A 291 7.08 2.47 -21.90
C GLN A 291 7.33 0.96 -21.72
N ILE A 292 6.38 0.09 -22.08
CA ILE A 292 6.54 -1.36 -22.01
C ILE A 292 7.65 -1.83 -22.96
N SER A 293 7.66 -1.36 -24.21
CA SER A 293 8.70 -1.71 -25.18
C SER A 293 10.09 -1.23 -24.75
N LEU A 294 10.20 0.00 -24.24
CA LEU A 294 11.43 0.58 -23.71
C LEU A 294 11.92 -0.19 -22.47
N CYS A 295 11.02 -0.55 -21.55
CA CYS A 295 11.41 -1.34 -20.38
C CYS A 295 11.89 -2.73 -20.78
N LYS A 296 11.24 -3.41 -21.75
CA LYS A 296 11.69 -4.71 -22.28
C LYS A 296 13.10 -4.58 -22.93
N GLU A 297 13.34 -3.54 -23.73
CA GLU A 297 14.65 -3.23 -24.34
C GLU A 297 15.74 -2.96 -23.28
N MET A 298 15.42 -2.18 -22.24
CA MET A 298 16.35 -1.88 -21.13
C MET A 298 16.63 -3.11 -20.25
N VAL A 299 15.68 -4.03 -20.08
CA VAL A 299 15.91 -5.32 -19.40
C VAL A 299 16.89 -6.19 -20.20
N GLU A 300 16.76 -6.24 -21.52
CA GLU A 300 17.71 -6.98 -22.37
C GLU A 300 19.12 -6.36 -22.33
N TRP A 301 19.25 -5.04 -22.46
CA TRP A 301 20.53 -4.35 -22.34
C TRP A 301 21.17 -4.52 -20.95
N THR A 302 20.41 -4.41 -19.87
CA THR A 302 20.95 -4.62 -18.51
C THR A 302 21.36 -6.07 -18.24
N ARG A 303 20.76 -7.05 -18.93
CA ARG A 303 21.21 -8.45 -18.93
C ARG A 303 22.55 -8.60 -19.65
N SER A 304 22.73 -8.00 -20.83
CA SER A 304 24.00 -8.08 -21.57
C SER A 304 25.18 -7.41 -20.84
N GLU A 305 24.96 -6.23 -20.25
CA GLU A 305 25.96 -5.54 -19.42
C GLU A 305 26.09 -6.08 -17.97
N LYS A 306 25.34 -7.12 -17.61
CA LYS A 306 25.33 -7.74 -16.26
C LYS A 306 25.05 -6.75 -15.12
N ARG A 307 24.18 -5.76 -15.35
CA ARG A 307 23.78 -4.72 -14.36
C ARG A 307 22.58 -5.18 -13.52
N THR A 308 22.78 -6.17 -12.66
CA THR A 308 21.72 -6.85 -11.87
C THR A 308 20.77 -5.90 -11.12
N PHE A 309 21.28 -5.00 -10.26
CA PHE A 309 20.44 -4.09 -9.46
C PHE A 309 19.61 -3.11 -10.30
N LEU A 310 20.12 -2.69 -11.46
CA LEU A 310 19.36 -1.85 -12.39
C LEU A 310 18.28 -2.68 -13.08
N ARG A 311 18.64 -3.88 -13.57
CA ARG A 311 17.70 -4.83 -14.17
C ARG A 311 16.51 -5.07 -13.24
N GLN A 312 16.75 -5.41 -11.97
CA GLN A 312 15.69 -5.72 -11.00
C GLN A 312 14.72 -4.56 -10.77
N ARG A 313 15.23 -3.31 -10.76
CA ARG A 313 14.36 -2.11 -10.65
C ARG A 313 13.56 -1.84 -11.91
N VAL A 314 14.12 -2.10 -13.10
CA VAL A 314 13.39 -1.99 -14.38
C VAL A 314 12.39 -3.13 -14.53
N GLU A 315 12.71 -4.36 -14.10
CA GLU A 315 11.79 -5.51 -14.07
C GLU A 315 10.62 -5.26 -13.10
N ALA A 316 10.85 -4.66 -11.93
CA ALA A 316 9.78 -4.22 -11.02
C ALA A 316 8.88 -3.14 -11.65
N ARG A 317 9.46 -2.15 -12.35
CA ARG A 317 8.70 -1.10 -13.04
C ARG A 317 7.91 -1.65 -14.23
N LEU A 318 8.49 -2.57 -15.00
CA LEU A 318 7.82 -3.29 -16.09
C LEU A 318 6.64 -4.11 -15.56
N ALA A 319 6.78 -4.79 -14.42
CA ALA A 319 5.67 -5.53 -13.81
C ALA A 319 4.48 -4.62 -13.46
N ALA A 320 4.72 -3.41 -12.95
CA ALA A 320 3.66 -2.43 -12.71
C ALA A 320 2.96 -2.01 -14.02
N LEU A 321 3.71 -1.69 -15.08
CA LEU A 321 3.14 -1.32 -16.38
C LEU A 321 2.35 -2.46 -17.05
N LEU A 322 2.79 -3.72 -16.88
CA LEU A 322 2.06 -4.91 -17.32
C LEU A 322 0.77 -5.12 -16.52
N MET A 323 0.70 -4.69 -15.25
CA MET A 323 -0.53 -4.72 -14.47
C MET A 323 -1.52 -3.65 -14.92
N ASP A 324 -1.04 -2.45 -15.23
CA ASP A 324 -1.87 -1.32 -15.71
C ASP A 324 -2.49 -1.64 -17.09
N SER A 325 -1.73 -2.30 -17.98
CA SER A 325 -2.18 -2.84 -19.27
C SER A 325 -2.98 -4.15 -19.17
N LYS A 326 -3.19 -4.68 -17.95
CA LYS A 326 -3.94 -5.92 -17.64
C LYS A 326 -3.31 -7.23 -18.16
N GLU A 327 -2.03 -7.21 -18.54
CA GLU A 327 -1.22 -8.38 -18.92
C GLU A 327 -0.73 -9.17 -17.69
N TYR A 328 -1.68 -9.65 -16.87
CA TYR A 328 -1.42 -10.27 -15.57
C TYR A 328 -0.58 -11.56 -15.63
N SER A 329 -0.53 -12.27 -16.75
CA SER A 329 0.22 -13.52 -16.92
C SER A 329 1.73 -13.29 -17.09
N GLU A 330 2.14 -12.30 -17.90
CA GLU A 330 3.55 -11.91 -18.04
C GLU A 330 4.03 -11.27 -16.73
N ALA A 331 3.23 -10.38 -16.14
CA ALA A 331 3.52 -9.76 -14.84
C ALA A 331 3.75 -10.79 -13.73
N LEU A 332 2.90 -11.82 -13.63
CA LEU A 332 3.04 -12.88 -12.62
C LEU A 332 4.33 -13.67 -12.78
N THR A 333 4.68 -14.00 -14.02
CA THR A 333 5.89 -14.77 -14.34
C THR A 333 7.15 -13.96 -14.01
N LEU A 334 7.14 -12.66 -14.33
CA LEU A 334 8.22 -11.71 -14.04
C LEU A 334 8.42 -11.53 -12.53
N LEU A 335 7.35 -11.21 -11.78
CA LEU A 335 7.41 -11.03 -10.32
C LEU A 335 7.82 -12.33 -9.59
N SER A 336 7.27 -13.49 -9.99
CA SER A 336 7.62 -14.79 -9.41
C SER A 336 9.09 -15.18 -9.58
N GLY A 337 9.76 -14.65 -10.61
CA GLY A 337 11.21 -14.74 -10.78
C GLY A 337 11.94 -13.75 -9.88
N LEU A 338 11.52 -12.49 -9.94
CA LEU A 338 12.16 -11.36 -9.26
C LEU A 338 12.17 -11.51 -7.72
N VAL A 339 11.07 -11.94 -7.10
CA VAL A 339 10.98 -12.21 -5.65
C VAL A 339 12.06 -13.22 -5.20
N LYS A 340 12.30 -14.27 -5.99
CA LYS A 340 13.28 -15.32 -5.67
C LYS A 340 14.73 -14.83 -5.76
N GLU A 341 14.99 -13.84 -6.62
CA GLU A 341 16.31 -13.22 -6.73
C GLU A 341 16.54 -12.19 -5.63
N VAL A 342 15.61 -11.24 -5.45
CA VAL A 342 15.77 -10.13 -4.50
C VAL A 342 15.80 -10.65 -3.05
N ARG A 343 15.01 -11.68 -2.71
CA ARG A 343 15.08 -12.36 -1.41
C ARG A 343 16.45 -13.01 -1.11
N ARG A 344 17.29 -13.28 -2.12
CA ARG A 344 18.67 -13.77 -1.91
C ARG A 344 19.69 -12.65 -1.69
N LEU A 345 19.35 -11.41 -2.05
CA LEU A 345 20.24 -10.25 -1.99
C LEU A 345 19.98 -9.35 -0.76
N ASP A 346 18.87 -9.56 -0.05
CA ASP A 346 18.42 -8.81 1.14
C ASP A 346 18.29 -7.29 0.94
N ASP A 347 18.02 -6.82 -0.29
CA ASP A 347 17.53 -5.46 -0.56
C ASP A 347 16.06 -5.36 -0.14
N LYS A 348 15.83 -5.16 1.17
CA LYS A 348 14.50 -5.16 1.79
C LYS A 348 13.60 -4.04 1.28
N LEU A 349 14.15 -2.87 0.90
CA LEU A 349 13.36 -1.77 0.34
C LEU A 349 12.74 -2.18 -0.99
N LEU A 350 13.56 -2.74 -1.90
CA LEU A 350 13.07 -3.23 -3.18
C LEU A 350 12.13 -4.44 -3.00
N LEU A 351 12.40 -5.31 -2.03
CA LEU A 351 11.54 -6.47 -1.73
C LEU A 351 10.12 -6.05 -1.28
N VAL A 352 9.99 -5.01 -0.45
CA VAL A 352 8.69 -4.47 -0.03
C VAL A 352 7.85 -4.00 -1.23
N ASP A 353 8.46 -3.26 -2.17
CA ASP A 353 7.77 -2.82 -3.39
C ASP A 353 7.30 -4.00 -4.26
N ILE A 354 8.13 -5.04 -4.39
CA ILE A 354 7.82 -6.23 -5.21
C ILE A 354 6.73 -7.08 -4.56
N ASP A 355 6.83 -7.39 -3.26
CA ASP A 355 5.83 -8.18 -2.53
C ASP A 355 4.46 -7.45 -2.50
N LEU A 356 4.47 -6.10 -2.47
CA LEU A 356 3.26 -5.26 -2.58
C LEU A 356 2.64 -5.29 -3.99
N LEU A 357 3.46 -5.28 -5.05
CA LEU A 357 2.99 -5.49 -6.43
C LEU A 357 2.42 -6.91 -6.62
N GLU A 358 3.07 -7.95 -6.07
CA GLU A 358 2.57 -9.33 -6.10
C GLU A 358 1.22 -9.45 -5.37
N SER A 359 1.04 -8.76 -4.24
CA SER A 359 -0.26 -8.69 -3.54
C SER A 359 -1.36 -8.07 -4.40
N LYS A 360 -1.08 -6.91 -5.04
CA LYS A 360 -2.02 -6.22 -5.94
C LYS A 360 -2.37 -7.08 -7.16
N LEU A 361 -1.38 -7.75 -7.77
CA LEU A 361 -1.59 -8.66 -8.89
C LEU A 361 -2.48 -9.84 -8.52
N HIS A 362 -2.21 -10.49 -7.38
CA HIS A 362 -3.05 -11.59 -6.90
C HIS A 362 -4.45 -11.13 -6.51
N PHE A 363 -4.62 -9.89 -6.03
CA PHE A 363 -5.92 -9.29 -5.81
C PHE A 363 -6.71 -9.10 -7.13
N SER A 364 -6.09 -8.55 -8.17
CA SER A 364 -6.68 -8.43 -9.51
C SER A 364 -7.10 -9.79 -10.09
N LEU A 365 -6.28 -10.83 -9.87
CA LEU A 365 -6.58 -12.23 -10.23
C LEU A 365 -7.56 -12.94 -9.27
N ARG A 366 -8.17 -12.23 -8.31
CA ARG A 366 -9.12 -12.74 -7.30
C ARG A 366 -8.58 -13.89 -6.43
N ASN A 367 -7.27 -14.01 -6.28
CA ASN A 367 -6.60 -14.97 -5.41
C ASN A 367 -6.28 -14.36 -4.03
N LEU A 368 -7.33 -14.12 -3.23
CA LEU A 368 -7.20 -13.49 -1.91
C LEU A 368 -6.19 -14.18 -0.98
N PRO A 369 -6.11 -15.53 -0.88
CA PRO A 369 -5.13 -16.18 0.02
C PRO A 369 -3.69 -15.88 -0.36
N LYS A 370 -3.36 -15.84 -1.66
CA LYS A 370 -2.01 -15.46 -2.12
C LYS A 370 -1.75 -13.97 -1.98
N ALA A 371 -2.74 -13.12 -2.26
CA ALA A 371 -2.62 -11.67 -2.07
C ALA A 371 -2.30 -11.31 -0.61
N LYS A 372 -2.94 -12.00 0.34
CA LYS A 372 -2.70 -11.87 1.79
C LYS A 372 -1.33 -12.43 2.19
N ALA A 373 -0.89 -13.55 1.61
CA ALA A 373 0.45 -14.10 1.85
C ALA A 373 1.57 -13.16 1.38
N ALA A 374 1.44 -12.57 0.19
CA ALA A 374 2.37 -11.57 -0.35
C ALA A 374 2.38 -10.30 0.51
N LEU A 375 1.21 -9.77 0.90
CA LEU A 375 1.12 -8.64 1.84
C LEU A 375 1.75 -8.94 3.20
N THR A 376 1.61 -10.17 3.72
CA THR A 376 2.26 -10.57 4.97
C THR A 376 3.78 -10.58 4.84
N ALA A 377 4.31 -10.98 3.69
CA ALA A 377 5.74 -10.90 3.39
C ALA A 377 6.20 -9.43 3.29
N ALA A 378 5.48 -8.58 2.56
CA ALA A 378 5.75 -7.15 2.46
C ALA A 378 5.79 -6.47 3.85
N ARG A 379 4.80 -6.73 4.72
CA ARG A 379 4.77 -6.20 6.10
C ARG A 379 5.92 -6.73 6.97
N THR A 380 6.32 -7.98 6.79
CA THR A 380 7.46 -8.55 7.52
C THR A 380 8.78 -7.92 7.09
N ALA A 381 8.96 -7.67 5.79
CA ALA A 381 10.11 -6.96 5.26
C ALA A 381 10.12 -5.48 5.68
N ALA A 382 8.96 -4.82 5.66
CA ALA A 382 8.75 -3.45 6.11
C ALA A 382 9.13 -3.27 7.59
N ASN A 383 8.63 -4.14 8.49
CA ASN A 383 8.95 -4.08 9.92
C ASN A 383 10.46 -4.25 10.23
N ALA A 384 11.25 -4.79 9.29
CA ALA A 384 12.69 -4.98 9.46
C ALA A 384 13.54 -3.78 8.99
N ILE A 385 12.90 -2.70 8.52
CA ILE A 385 13.52 -1.46 8.03
C ILE A 385 12.69 -0.24 8.45
N TYR A 386 13.22 0.97 8.26
CA TYR A 386 12.40 2.18 8.31
C TYR A 386 11.83 2.45 6.91
N VAL A 387 10.52 2.28 6.75
CA VAL A 387 9.82 2.50 5.47
C VAL A 387 9.37 3.97 5.34
N PRO A 388 9.60 4.65 4.20
CA PRO A 388 9.05 5.98 3.92
C PRO A 388 7.52 6.03 4.09
N PRO A 389 6.94 7.13 4.65
CA PRO A 389 5.50 7.23 4.87
C PRO A 389 4.63 6.96 3.63
N ALA A 390 5.08 7.35 2.43
CA ALA A 390 4.39 7.09 1.18
C ALA A 390 4.28 5.59 0.82
N GLN A 391 5.30 4.80 1.14
CA GLN A 391 5.28 3.34 0.96
C GLN A 391 4.44 2.69 2.06
N GLN A 392 4.60 3.13 3.32
CA GLN A 392 3.81 2.63 4.45
C GLN A 392 2.31 2.81 4.23
N GLY A 393 1.85 4.02 3.87
CA GLY A 393 0.45 4.27 3.53
C GLY A 393 -0.06 3.42 2.36
N THR A 394 0.81 2.99 1.45
CA THR A 394 0.42 2.07 0.35
C THR A 394 0.27 0.62 0.83
N ILE A 395 1.06 0.19 1.83
CA ILE A 395 0.92 -1.11 2.50
C ILE A 395 -0.38 -1.15 3.32
N ASP A 396 -0.68 -0.07 4.05
CA ASP A 396 -1.90 0.02 4.85
C ASP A 396 -3.16 0.14 3.98
N LEU A 397 -3.11 0.91 2.88
CA LEU A 397 -4.18 0.93 1.86
C LEU A 397 -4.46 -0.47 1.30
N GLN A 398 -3.43 -1.22 0.92
CA GLN A 398 -3.59 -2.61 0.44
C GLN A 398 -4.11 -3.55 1.55
N SER A 399 -3.71 -3.32 2.80
CA SER A 399 -4.22 -4.06 3.97
C SER A 399 -5.73 -3.82 4.15
N GLY A 400 -6.17 -2.56 4.10
CA GLY A 400 -7.59 -2.19 4.17
C GLY A 400 -8.42 -2.86 3.07
N ILE A 401 -7.95 -2.86 1.82
CA ILE A 401 -8.65 -3.48 0.68
C ILE A 401 -8.85 -4.98 0.90
N LEU A 402 -7.82 -5.71 1.32
CA LEU A 402 -7.93 -7.16 1.57
C LEU A 402 -8.84 -7.48 2.76
N HIS A 403 -8.81 -6.68 3.83
CA HIS A 403 -9.70 -6.86 4.98
C HIS A 403 -11.18 -6.52 4.64
N ALA A 404 -11.43 -5.50 3.82
CA ALA A 404 -12.78 -5.16 3.35
C ALA A 404 -13.40 -6.29 2.51
N GLU A 405 -12.61 -6.93 1.64
CA GLU A 405 -13.06 -8.08 0.82
C GLU A 405 -13.25 -9.37 1.65
N GLU A 406 -12.60 -9.49 2.81
CA GLU A 406 -12.92 -10.51 3.85
C GLU A 406 -14.15 -10.13 4.71
N LYS A 407 -14.82 -9.00 4.41
CA LYS A 407 -15.94 -8.40 5.16
C LYS A 407 -15.59 -7.91 6.57
N ASP A 408 -14.31 -7.82 6.93
CA ASP A 408 -13.84 -7.19 8.17
C ASP A 408 -13.66 -5.68 7.99
N TYR A 409 -14.79 -4.99 7.83
CA TYR A 409 -14.82 -3.55 7.61
C TYR A 409 -14.34 -2.73 8.82
N LYS A 410 -14.35 -3.30 10.04
CA LYS A 410 -13.87 -2.62 11.25
C LYS A 410 -12.35 -2.50 11.24
N THR A 411 -11.65 -3.62 10.99
CA THR A 411 -10.19 -3.61 10.88
C THR A 411 -9.74 -2.90 9.60
N ALA A 412 -10.49 -3.03 8.50
CA ALA A 412 -10.22 -2.30 7.26
C ALA A 412 -10.26 -0.78 7.46
N TYR A 413 -11.27 -0.25 8.18
CA TYR A 413 -11.37 1.17 8.52
C TYR A 413 -10.11 1.69 9.23
N SER A 414 -9.57 0.94 10.20
CA SER A 414 -8.33 1.33 10.89
C SER A 414 -7.15 1.42 9.93
N TYR A 415 -6.94 0.42 9.05
CA TYR A 415 -5.87 0.49 8.06
C TYR A 415 -6.04 1.64 7.05
N PHE A 416 -7.27 1.91 6.61
CA PHE A 416 -7.54 3.07 5.74
C PHE A 416 -7.33 4.41 6.44
N PHE A 417 -7.55 4.47 7.75
CA PHE A 417 -7.29 5.66 8.54
C PHE A 417 -5.78 5.96 8.68
N GLU A 418 -4.95 4.95 9.02
CA GLU A 418 -3.49 5.09 9.04
C GLU A 418 -2.95 5.48 7.65
N ALA A 419 -3.46 4.86 6.59
CA ALA A 419 -3.12 5.21 5.21
C ALA A 419 -3.51 6.66 4.86
N PHE A 420 -4.68 7.12 5.31
CA PHE A 420 -5.12 8.50 5.13
C PHE A 420 -4.19 9.49 5.86
N GLU A 421 -3.82 9.25 7.12
CA GLU A 421 -2.90 10.14 7.84
C GLU A 421 -1.52 10.19 7.16
N ALA A 422 -0.99 9.05 6.72
CA ALA A 422 0.27 8.97 5.98
C ALA A 422 0.27 9.73 4.65
N PHE A 423 -0.83 9.68 3.87
CA PHE A 423 -0.93 10.42 2.61
C PHE A 423 -1.31 11.89 2.79
N ASN A 424 -2.12 12.22 3.80
CA ASN A 424 -2.49 13.59 4.14
C ASN A 424 -1.28 14.40 4.65
N ALA A 425 -0.36 13.77 5.39
CA ALA A 425 0.91 14.38 5.77
C ALA A 425 1.86 14.67 4.59
N LEU A 426 1.60 14.08 3.41
CA LEU A 426 2.36 14.25 2.18
C LEU A 426 1.59 15.03 1.09
N GLU A 427 0.36 15.46 1.37
CA GLU A 427 -0.57 16.12 0.44
C GLU A 427 -0.75 15.36 -0.90
N ASP A 428 -0.71 14.03 -0.84
CA ASP A 428 -0.83 13.13 -2.00
C ASP A 428 -2.31 12.93 -2.39
N ALA A 429 -2.62 12.97 -3.69
CA ALA A 429 -3.96 12.68 -4.23
C ALA A 429 -4.52 11.30 -3.78
N ARG A 430 -3.66 10.35 -3.42
CA ARG A 430 -4.05 9.04 -2.83
C ARG A 430 -4.76 9.15 -1.48
N ALA A 431 -4.68 10.30 -0.79
CA ALA A 431 -5.46 10.57 0.41
C ALA A 431 -6.98 10.52 0.14
N VAL A 432 -7.44 11.03 -1.01
CA VAL A 432 -8.87 11.05 -1.39
C VAL A 432 -9.43 9.63 -1.51
N TYR A 433 -8.68 8.71 -2.14
CA TYR A 433 -9.06 7.30 -2.24
C TYR A 433 -9.11 6.60 -0.88
N SER A 434 -8.13 6.86 -0.02
CA SER A 434 -8.11 6.30 1.36
C SER A 434 -9.33 6.76 2.15
N LEU A 435 -9.66 8.05 2.08
CA LEU A 435 -10.85 8.62 2.72
C LEU A 435 -12.15 8.04 2.16
N LYS A 436 -12.27 7.90 0.83
CA LYS A 436 -13.42 7.26 0.17
C LYS A 436 -13.65 5.84 0.72
N TYR A 437 -12.60 5.03 0.85
CA TYR A 437 -12.70 3.69 1.42
C TYR A 437 -13.00 3.69 2.92
N MET A 438 -12.51 4.65 3.72
CA MET A 438 -12.94 4.82 5.11
C MET A 438 -14.46 5.04 5.23
N LEU A 439 -15.01 5.94 4.41
CA LEU A 439 -16.45 6.23 4.41
C LEU A 439 -17.24 4.99 3.95
N LEU A 440 -16.75 4.26 2.95
CA LEU A 440 -17.36 2.99 2.51
C LEU A 440 -17.42 2.00 3.67
N CYS A 441 -16.32 1.77 4.39
CA CYS A 441 -16.32 0.87 5.55
C CYS A 441 -17.33 1.28 6.63
N LYS A 442 -17.51 2.59 6.87
CA LYS A 442 -18.51 3.08 7.84
C LYS A 442 -19.95 2.80 7.40
N ILE A 443 -20.27 3.00 6.13
CA ILE A 443 -21.58 2.64 5.55
C ILE A 443 -21.80 1.12 5.66
N MET A 444 -20.81 0.30 5.31
CA MET A 444 -20.89 -1.18 5.39
C MET A 444 -20.98 -1.73 6.83
N VAL A 445 -20.63 -0.93 7.86
CA VAL A 445 -20.78 -1.28 9.29
C VAL A 445 -22.13 -0.77 9.86
N ASN A 446 -23.03 -0.28 9.00
CA ASN A 446 -24.31 0.35 9.37
C ASN A 446 -24.14 1.62 10.23
N GLN A 447 -23.00 2.32 10.10
CA GLN A 447 -22.68 3.57 10.80
C GLN A 447 -22.66 4.73 9.80
N ALA A 448 -23.76 4.94 9.07
CA ALA A 448 -23.89 6.00 8.08
C ALA A 448 -23.89 7.40 8.70
N ASP A 449 -24.42 7.57 9.92
CA ASP A 449 -24.48 8.87 10.61
C ASP A 449 -23.08 9.46 10.90
N ASP A 450 -22.09 8.59 11.16
CA ASP A 450 -20.69 8.98 11.38
C ASP A 450 -20.06 9.64 10.14
N VAL A 451 -20.54 9.33 8.92
CA VAL A 451 -19.96 9.81 7.65
C VAL A 451 -19.97 11.33 7.59
N ALA A 452 -21.07 11.97 7.96
CA ALA A 452 -21.18 13.43 7.98
C ALA A 452 -20.22 14.08 9.00
N GLY A 453 -20.02 13.44 10.15
CA GLY A 453 -19.08 13.88 11.19
C GLY A 453 -17.60 13.71 10.78
N ILE A 454 -17.27 12.64 10.06
CA ILE A 454 -15.93 12.40 9.52
C ILE A 454 -15.60 13.44 8.44
N ILE A 455 -16.55 13.71 7.53
CA ILE A 455 -16.35 14.71 6.47
C ILE A 455 -16.12 16.10 7.08
N SER A 456 -16.97 16.51 8.03
CA SER A 456 -16.87 17.85 8.65
C SER A 456 -15.63 18.05 9.54
N SER A 457 -15.03 16.98 10.08
CA SER A 457 -13.86 17.08 10.97
C SER A 457 -12.51 16.86 10.28
N LYS A 458 -12.41 15.88 9.38
CA LYS A 458 -11.11 15.44 8.79
C LYS A 458 -11.01 15.67 7.28
N ALA A 459 -12.11 15.91 6.58
CA ALA A 459 -12.12 16.00 5.12
C ALA A 459 -12.24 17.41 4.54
N LEU A 460 -12.29 18.47 5.36
CA LEU A 460 -12.50 19.86 4.91
C LEU A 460 -11.51 20.35 3.83
N LYS A 461 -10.30 19.77 3.76
CA LYS A 461 -9.30 20.06 2.72
C LYS A 461 -9.56 19.37 1.38
N TYR A 462 -10.36 18.30 1.37
CA TYR A 462 -10.54 17.36 0.25
C TYR A 462 -11.99 17.31 -0.25
N LEU A 463 -12.76 18.41 -0.10
CA LEU A 463 -14.09 18.49 -0.70
C LEU A 463 -14.00 18.32 -2.23
N GLY A 464 -14.76 17.35 -2.73
CA GLY A 464 -14.77 16.94 -4.13
C GLY A 464 -15.92 15.96 -4.38
N PRO A 465 -16.23 15.68 -5.66
CA PRO A 465 -17.37 14.86 -6.05
C PRO A 465 -17.32 13.43 -5.48
N GLU A 466 -16.13 12.91 -5.15
CA GLU A 466 -15.94 11.62 -4.51
C GLU A 466 -16.55 11.58 -3.10
N LEU A 467 -16.48 12.68 -2.34
CA LEU A 467 -17.05 12.76 -0.99
C LEU A 467 -18.55 13.03 -1.02
N ASP A 468 -19.00 13.86 -1.96
CA ASP A 468 -20.44 14.11 -2.16
C ASP A 468 -21.17 12.84 -2.60
N ALA A 469 -20.55 12.01 -3.45
CA ALA A 469 -21.05 10.69 -3.79
C ALA A 469 -21.20 9.78 -2.56
N MET A 470 -20.16 9.67 -1.73
CA MET A 470 -20.20 8.84 -0.52
C MET A 470 -21.20 9.38 0.52
N LYS A 471 -21.40 10.70 0.58
CA LYS A 471 -22.41 11.34 1.42
C LYS A 471 -23.83 11.05 0.90
N ALA A 472 -24.08 11.15 -0.40
CA ALA A 472 -25.37 10.82 -1.00
C ALA A 472 -25.76 9.35 -0.76
N VAL A 473 -24.78 8.43 -0.90
CA VAL A 473 -24.97 7.01 -0.57
C VAL A 473 -25.25 6.80 0.93
N ALA A 474 -24.53 7.51 1.82
CA ALA A 474 -24.78 7.45 3.26
C ALA A 474 -26.17 8.00 3.64
N ASP A 475 -26.58 9.13 3.06
CA ASP A 475 -27.89 9.75 3.28
C ASP A 475 -29.03 8.84 2.77
N ALA A 476 -28.85 8.19 1.62
CA ALA A 476 -29.79 7.21 1.08
C ALA A 476 -29.90 5.98 1.98
N TYR A 477 -28.78 5.49 2.52
CA TYR A 477 -28.73 4.36 3.44
C TYR A 477 -29.38 4.67 4.80
N ALA A 478 -29.06 5.84 5.39
CA ALA A 478 -29.65 6.30 6.65
C ALA A 478 -31.17 6.47 6.55
N LYS A 479 -31.66 7.03 5.42
CA LYS A 479 -33.10 7.13 5.10
C LYS A 479 -33.72 5.81 4.65
N ARG A 480 -32.93 4.75 4.50
CA ARG A 480 -33.29 3.43 3.97
C ARG A 480 -34.06 3.50 2.64
N SER A 481 -33.72 4.43 1.75
CA SER A 481 -34.46 4.64 0.50
C SER A 481 -33.71 4.09 -0.71
N LEU A 482 -34.23 3.04 -1.35
CA LEU A 482 -33.67 2.52 -2.61
C LEU A 482 -33.68 3.57 -3.72
N LYS A 483 -34.75 4.35 -3.83
CA LYS A 483 -34.88 5.40 -4.85
C LYS A 483 -33.76 6.43 -4.77
N LEU A 484 -33.45 6.94 -3.57
CA LEU A 484 -32.31 7.84 -3.37
C LEU A 484 -30.96 7.16 -3.65
N PHE A 485 -30.84 5.86 -3.37
CA PHE A 485 -29.63 5.10 -3.63
C PHE A 485 -29.39 4.91 -5.13
N GLU A 486 -30.44 4.58 -5.89
CA GLU A 486 -30.37 4.46 -7.35
C GLU A 486 -30.13 5.81 -8.03
N THR A 487 -30.73 6.91 -7.55
CA THR A 487 -30.39 8.26 -7.99
C THR A 487 -28.91 8.58 -7.74
N ALA A 488 -28.38 8.30 -6.54
CA ALA A 488 -26.97 8.52 -6.23
C ALA A 488 -26.02 7.67 -7.11
N LEU A 489 -26.40 6.43 -7.45
CA LEU A 489 -25.63 5.59 -8.39
C LEU A 489 -25.64 6.12 -9.82
N GLN A 490 -26.74 6.75 -10.26
CA GLN A 490 -26.83 7.35 -11.60
C GLN A 490 -26.06 8.68 -11.68
N ASP A 491 -26.25 9.57 -10.70
CA ASP A 491 -25.63 10.89 -10.66
C ASP A 491 -24.10 10.80 -10.51
N PHE A 492 -23.62 9.89 -9.65
CA PHE A 492 -22.18 9.72 -9.34
C PHE A 492 -21.57 8.48 -10.00
N LYS A 493 -22.04 8.12 -11.20
CA LYS A 493 -21.61 6.89 -11.89
C LYS A 493 -20.09 6.84 -12.09
N ALA A 494 -19.44 7.93 -12.50
CA ALA A 494 -18.00 7.96 -12.69
C ALA A 494 -17.24 7.66 -11.38
N GLN A 495 -17.70 8.22 -10.26
CA GLN A 495 -17.03 8.05 -8.96
C GLN A 495 -17.31 6.69 -8.32
N LEU A 496 -18.45 6.06 -8.59
CA LEU A 496 -18.88 4.82 -7.91
C LEU A 496 -18.71 3.54 -8.75
N ASP A 497 -18.81 3.64 -10.08
CA ASP A 497 -18.82 2.51 -11.02
C ASP A 497 -17.45 2.26 -11.67
N GLU A 498 -16.62 3.29 -11.88
CA GLU A 498 -15.26 3.14 -12.40
C GLU A 498 -14.29 2.51 -11.38
N ASP A 499 -14.62 2.60 -10.08
CA ASP A 499 -13.87 2.02 -8.97
C ASP A 499 -14.30 0.57 -8.72
N PRO A 500 -13.47 -0.44 -9.08
CA PRO A 500 -13.89 -1.84 -9.02
C PRO A 500 -14.05 -2.38 -7.60
N ILE A 501 -13.54 -1.67 -6.58
CA ILE A 501 -13.65 -2.05 -5.17
C ILE A 501 -14.98 -1.52 -4.64
N VAL A 502 -15.25 -0.23 -4.84
CA VAL A 502 -16.50 0.42 -4.42
C VAL A 502 -17.71 -0.24 -5.08
N HIS A 503 -17.69 -0.46 -6.40
CA HIS A 503 -18.78 -1.12 -7.12
C HIS A 503 -19.18 -2.47 -6.48
N ARG A 504 -18.20 -3.32 -6.12
CA ARG A 504 -18.45 -4.64 -5.51
C ARG A 504 -19.15 -4.54 -4.15
N HIS A 505 -18.68 -3.63 -3.30
CA HIS A 505 -19.29 -3.43 -1.98
C HIS A 505 -20.66 -2.76 -2.09
N LEU A 506 -20.85 -1.83 -3.04
CA LEU A 506 -22.16 -1.21 -3.31
C LEU A 506 -23.19 -2.20 -3.86
N SER A 507 -22.79 -3.18 -4.69
CA SER A 507 -23.71 -4.26 -5.09
C SER A 507 -24.20 -5.06 -3.87
N SER A 508 -23.29 -5.44 -2.97
CA SER A 508 -23.65 -6.14 -1.72
C SER A 508 -24.47 -5.25 -0.76
N LEU A 509 -24.28 -3.93 -0.81
CA LEU A 509 -25.04 -2.96 -0.02
C LEU A 509 -26.46 -2.79 -0.57
N TYR A 510 -26.63 -2.76 -1.89
CA TYR A 510 -27.94 -2.74 -2.57
C TYR A 510 -28.77 -3.96 -2.17
N ASP A 511 -28.20 -5.17 -2.25
CA ASP A 511 -28.84 -6.40 -1.78
C ASP A 511 -29.31 -6.29 -0.33
N THR A 512 -28.43 -5.78 0.55
CA THR A 512 -28.73 -5.62 1.98
C THR A 512 -29.83 -4.58 2.23
N LEU A 513 -29.81 -3.47 1.49
CA LEU A 513 -30.79 -2.39 1.59
C LEU A 513 -32.17 -2.80 1.06
N LEU A 514 -32.19 -3.58 -0.03
CA LEU A 514 -33.41 -4.18 -0.58
C LEU A 514 -34.03 -5.17 0.41
N GLU A 515 -33.22 -6.04 1.01
CA GLU A 515 -33.66 -7.01 2.02
C GLU A 515 -34.22 -6.33 3.27
N GLN A 516 -33.54 -5.32 3.82
CA GLN A 516 -34.03 -4.57 4.98
C GLN A 516 -35.36 -3.85 4.69
N ASN A 517 -35.53 -3.31 3.47
CA ASN A 517 -36.79 -2.68 3.07
C ASN A 517 -37.91 -3.69 2.84
N LEU A 518 -37.63 -4.83 2.21
CA LEU A 518 -38.58 -5.92 2.07
C LEU A 518 -39.05 -6.39 3.45
N CYS A 519 -38.14 -6.70 4.38
CA CYS A 519 -38.49 -7.09 5.75
C CYS A 519 -39.42 -6.06 6.44
N ARG A 520 -39.09 -4.76 6.35
CA ARG A 520 -39.91 -3.67 6.94
C ARG A 520 -41.30 -3.55 6.32
N LEU A 521 -41.43 -3.84 5.03
CA LEU A 521 -42.71 -3.75 4.31
C LEU A 521 -43.60 -4.97 4.54
N ILE A 522 -43.01 -6.15 4.80
CA ILE A 522 -43.76 -7.39 5.02
C ILE A 522 -44.09 -7.65 6.50
N GLU A 523 -43.31 -7.11 7.44
CA GLU A 523 -43.49 -7.25 8.91
C GLU A 523 -44.94 -7.03 9.42
N PRO A 524 -45.76 -6.09 8.89
CA PRO A 524 -47.14 -5.90 9.35
C PRO A 524 -48.16 -6.92 8.84
N PHE A 525 -47.80 -7.83 7.92
CA PHE A 525 -48.76 -8.63 7.15
C PHE A 525 -48.50 -10.14 7.22
N SER A 526 -49.48 -10.94 7.66
CA SER A 526 -49.40 -12.41 7.56
C SER A 526 -49.60 -12.93 6.12
N ARG A 527 -50.28 -12.15 5.27
CA ARG A 527 -50.47 -12.43 3.83
C ARG A 527 -50.53 -11.11 3.07
N VAL A 528 -49.79 -11.02 1.96
CA VAL A 528 -49.66 -9.79 1.16
C VAL A 528 -49.48 -10.12 -0.32
N GLU A 529 -50.03 -9.29 -1.20
CA GLU A 529 -49.86 -9.44 -2.66
C GLU A 529 -48.49 -8.93 -3.11
N ILE A 530 -47.80 -9.70 -3.96
CA ILE A 530 -46.46 -9.34 -4.46
C ILE A 530 -46.55 -8.07 -5.33
N ALA A 531 -47.64 -7.89 -6.07
CA ALA A 531 -47.92 -6.67 -6.83
C ALA A 531 -48.01 -5.41 -5.94
N HIS A 532 -48.54 -5.54 -4.72
CA HIS A 532 -48.60 -4.44 -3.76
C HIS A 532 -47.20 -4.08 -3.23
N ILE A 533 -46.38 -5.08 -2.89
CA ILE A 533 -44.98 -4.86 -2.48
C ILE A 533 -44.18 -4.20 -3.63
N ALA A 534 -44.34 -4.69 -4.85
CA ALA A 534 -43.68 -4.15 -6.04
C ALA A 534 -44.03 -2.68 -6.28
N ALA A 535 -45.32 -2.31 -6.16
CA ALA A 535 -45.77 -0.92 -6.27
C ALA A 535 -45.19 -0.01 -5.17
N LEU A 536 -45.01 -0.51 -3.94
CA LEU A 536 -44.42 0.25 -2.82
C LEU A 536 -42.90 0.46 -2.94
N ILE A 537 -42.20 -0.42 -3.67
CA ILE A 537 -40.75 -0.33 -3.89
C ILE A 537 -40.41 0.33 -5.24
N GLU A 538 -41.40 0.53 -6.12
CA GLU A 538 -41.25 1.00 -7.50
C GLU A 538 -40.39 0.07 -8.40
N LEU A 539 -40.34 -1.24 -8.09
CA LEU A 539 -39.59 -2.25 -8.84
C LEU A 539 -40.52 -3.26 -9.56
N PRO A 540 -40.05 -3.92 -10.65
CA PRO A 540 -40.83 -4.95 -11.34
C PRO A 540 -41.17 -6.15 -10.43
N VAL A 541 -42.38 -6.70 -10.60
CA VAL A 541 -42.90 -7.84 -9.82
C VAL A 541 -41.93 -9.03 -9.87
N ASP A 542 -41.44 -9.39 -11.06
CA ASP A 542 -40.49 -10.49 -11.28
C ASP A 542 -39.20 -10.34 -10.45
N HIS A 543 -38.70 -9.12 -10.26
CA HIS A 543 -37.49 -8.86 -9.48
C HIS A 543 -37.77 -9.03 -7.98
N VAL A 544 -38.91 -8.52 -7.51
CA VAL A 544 -39.35 -8.64 -6.12
C VAL A 544 -39.65 -10.09 -5.75
N GLU A 545 -40.37 -10.84 -6.60
CA GLU A 545 -40.64 -12.27 -6.40
C GLU A 545 -39.32 -13.06 -6.32
N LYS A 546 -38.40 -12.83 -7.26
CA LYS A 546 -37.09 -13.48 -7.27
C LYS A 546 -36.27 -13.16 -6.02
N LYS A 547 -36.29 -11.91 -5.54
CA LYS A 547 -35.59 -11.55 -4.30
C LYS A 547 -36.25 -12.16 -3.06
N LEU A 548 -37.58 -12.17 -2.97
CA LEU A 548 -38.32 -12.83 -1.89
C LEU A 548 -38.04 -14.34 -1.84
N SER A 549 -37.99 -15.02 -2.99
CA SER A 549 -37.65 -16.45 -3.04
C SER A 549 -36.23 -16.73 -2.55
N GLN A 550 -35.25 -15.87 -2.88
CA GLN A 550 -33.90 -15.94 -2.33
C GLN A 550 -33.89 -15.73 -0.81
N MET A 551 -34.63 -14.75 -0.29
CA MET A 551 -34.70 -14.50 1.16
C MET A 551 -35.32 -15.65 1.95
N ILE A 552 -36.31 -16.34 1.39
CA ILE A 552 -36.91 -17.56 1.97
C ILE A 552 -35.90 -18.71 1.98
N LEU A 553 -35.17 -18.93 0.87
CA LEU A 553 -34.12 -19.95 0.79
C LEU A 553 -32.94 -19.69 1.75
N ASP A 554 -32.55 -18.42 1.90
CA ASP A 554 -31.56 -17.94 2.87
C ASP A 554 -32.06 -18.02 4.32
N LYS A 555 -33.33 -18.36 4.55
CA LYS A 555 -34.02 -18.39 5.86
C LYS A 555 -33.98 -17.05 6.61
N LYS A 556 -34.09 -15.93 5.88
CA LYS A 556 -34.12 -14.57 6.47
C LYS A 556 -35.46 -14.26 7.14
N PHE A 557 -36.55 -14.87 6.66
CA PHE A 557 -37.86 -14.90 7.31
C PHE A 557 -38.58 -16.21 6.97
N ALA A 558 -39.55 -16.62 7.78
CA ALA A 558 -40.37 -17.80 7.52
C ALA A 558 -41.56 -17.45 6.61
N GLY A 559 -41.60 -18.00 5.40
CA GLY A 559 -42.70 -17.74 4.48
C GLY A 559 -42.70 -18.65 3.25
N THR A 560 -43.80 -18.56 2.49
CA THR A 560 -44.03 -19.29 1.22
C THR A 560 -44.61 -18.33 0.19
N LEU A 561 -44.16 -18.46 -1.05
CA LEU A 561 -44.71 -17.75 -2.20
C LEU A 561 -45.75 -18.63 -2.90
N ASP A 562 -46.99 -18.15 -2.99
CA ASP A 562 -48.04 -18.71 -3.84
C ASP A 562 -48.01 -18.02 -5.20
N GLN A 563 -47.35 -18.67 -6.17
CA GLN A 563 -47.24 -18.19 -7.55
C GLN A 563 -48.57 -18.23 -8.32
N GLY A 564 -49.55 -19.01 -7.88
CA GLY A 564 -50.85 -19.10 -8.55
C GLY A 564 -51.74 -17.89 -8.28
N VAL A 565 -51.67 -17.35 -7.07
CA VAL A 565 -52.42 -16.14 -6.65
C VAL A 565 -51.55 -14.88 -6.62
N GLY A 566 -50.22 -15.01 -6.66
CA GLY A 566 -49.29 -13.88 -6.54
C GLY A 566 -49.22 -13.34 -5.10
N CYS A 567 -49.36 -14.21 -4.09
CA CYS A 567 -49.31 -13.84 -2.68
C CYS A 567 -48.04 -14.36 -1.99
N LEU A 568 -47.45 -13.53 -1.14
CA LEU A 568 -46.55 -13.97 -0.08
C LEU A 568 -47.39 -14.32 1.16
N ILE A 569 -47.15 -15.51 1.72
CA ILE A 569 -47.68 -15.94 3.01
C ILE A 569 -46.49 -15.98 3.99
N ILE A 570 -46.62 -15.28 5.11
CA ILE A 570 -45.62 -15.25 6.18
C ILE A 570 -46.13 -16.11 7.33
N PHE A 571 -45.25 -16.94 7.86
CA PHE A 571 -45.53 -17.74 9.04
C PHE A 571 -44.88 -17.10 10.26
N ASP A 572 -45.58 -17.10 11.38
CA ASP A 572 -44.96 -16.84 12.68
C ASP A 572 -43.85 -17.88 12.91
N ASP A 573 -42.74 -17.49 13.54
CA ASP A 573 -41.67 -18.42 13.87
C ASP A 573 -42.23 -19.60 14.70
N PRO A 574 -42.07 -20.85 14.23
CA PRO A 574 -42.64 -21.99 14.92
C PRO A 574 -41.98 -22.12 16.29
N LYS A 575 -42.77 -21.98 17.36
CA LYS A 575 -42.32 -22.16 18.74
C LYS A 575 -41.72 -23.55 18.87
N THR A 576 -40.39 -23.63 18.97
CA THR A 576 -39.70 -24.90 19.15
C THR A 576 -39.98 -25.44 20.54
N ASP A 577 -40.76 -26.51 20.63
CA ASP A 577 -41.03 -27.17 21.91
C ASP A 577 -39.71 -27.62 22.56
N ALA A 578 -39.46 -27.17 23.80
CA ALA A 578 -38.26 -27.50 24.56
C ALA A 578 -38.08 -29.02 24.79
N ILE A 579 -39.13 -29.80 24.55
CA ILE A 579 -39.14 -31.27 24.59
C ILE A 579 -38.20 -31.85 23.54
N TYR A 580 -38.13 -31.30 22.33
CA TYR A 580 -37.30 -31.87 21.26
C TYR A 580 -35.78 -31.81 21.55
N PRO A 581 -35.17 -30.66 21.91
CA PRO A 581 -33.75 -30.64 22.28
C PRO A 581 -33.46 -31.48 23.54
N ALA A 582 -34.34 -31.48 24.55
CA ALA A 582 -34.19 -32.34 25.73
C ALA A 582 -34.28 -33.85 25.40
N THR A 583 -35.09 -34.23 24.41
CA THR A 583 -35.17 -35.62 23.92
C THR A 583 -33.90 -36.00 23.17
N LEU A 584 -33.34 -35.10 22.36
CA LEU A 584 -32.07 -35.35 21.68
C LEU A 584 -30.90 -35.46 22.67
N GLU A 585 -30.84 -34.58 23.67
CA GLU A 585 -29.83 -34.63 24.73
C GLU A 585 -29.93 -35.91 25.58
N THR A 586 -31.14 -36.36 25.92
CA THR A 586 -31.32 -37.63 26.65
C THR A 586 -30.95 -38.86 25.82
N ILE A 587 -31.20 -38.86 24.50
CA ILE A 587 -30.71 -39.89 23.58
C ILE A 587 -29.17 -39.89 23.51
N GLU A 588 -28.53 -38.72 23.41
CA GLU A 588 -27.06 -38.60 23.39
C GLU A 588 -26.45 -39.09 24.72
N ASN A 589 -27.07 -38.75 25.84
CA ASN A 589 -26.64 -39.21 27.16
C ASN A 589 -26.84 -40.72 27.36
N MET A 590 -27.90 -41.31 26.82
CA MET A 590 -28.04 -42.78 26.75
C MET A 590 -26.91 -43.41 25.92
N GLY A 591 -26.52 -42.83 24.78
CA GLY A 591 -25.38 -43.29 23.99
C GLY A 591 -24.08 -43.32 24.80
N LYS A 592 -23.75 -42.21 25.48
CA LYS A 592 -22.58 -42.10 26.38
C LYS A 592 -22.58 -43.16 27.49
N VAL A 593 -23.76 -43.48 28.05
CA VAL A 593 -23.90 -44.54 29.06
C VAL A 593 -23.60 -45.92 28.46
N VAL A 594 -24.13 -46.24 27.27
CA VAL A 594 -23.86 -47.51 26.57
C VAL A 594 -22.38 -47.67 26.26
N ASP A 595 -21.70 -46.63 25.74
CA ASP A 595 -20.26 -46.65 25.48
C ASP A 595 -19.45 -46.88 26.76
N SER A 596 -19.87 -46.27 27.87
CA SER A 596 -19.23 -46.48 29.18
C SER A 596 -19.40 -47.93 29.68
N LEU A 597 -20.54 -48.55 29.41
CA LEU A 597 -20.83 -49.94 29.79
C LEU A 597 -20.01 -50.93 28.95
N PHE A 598 -19.90 -50.72 27.64
CA PHE A 598 -18.98 -51.49 26.78
C PHE A 598 -17.52 -51.35 27.25
N THR A 599 -17.09 -50.14 27.57
CA THR A 599 -15.72 -49.90 28.06
C THR A 599 -15.47 -50.58 29.41
N ARG A 600 -16.48 -50.63 30.30
CA ARG A 600 -16.40 -51.33 31.59
C ARG A 600 -16.42 -52.84 31.43
N SER A 601 -17.26 -53.40 30.55
CA SER A 601 -17.31 -54.85 30.31
C SER A 601 -16.01 -55.37 29.67
N ALA A 602 -15.42 -54.62 28.74
CA ALA A 602 -14.11 -54.93 28.17
C ALA A 602 -12.99 -54.97 29.22
N LYS A 603 -13.04 -54.11 30.25
CA LYS A 603 -12.12 -54.11 31.40
C LYS A 603 -12.37 -55.22 32.43
N ILE A 604 -13.47 -55.95 32.33
CA ILE A 604 -13.81 -57.10 33.19
C ILE A 604 -13.49 -58.43 32.47
N MET A 605 -13.44 -58.42 31.13
CA MET A 605 -13.04 -59.57 30.31
C MET A 605 -11.52 -59.64 30.02
N ALA A 606 -10.76 -58.64 30.44
CA ALA A 606 -9.30 -58.56 30.34
C ALA A 606 -8.67 -58.59 31.74
#